data_AF-A0A6B2S5L5-F1
#
_entry.id   AF-A0A6B2S5L5-F1
#
_cell.length_a   1.000
_cell.length_b   1.000
_cell.length_c   1.000
_cell.angle_alpha   90.00
_cell.angle_beta   90.00
_cell.angle_gamma   90.00
#
_symmetry.space_group_name_H-M   'P 1'
#
loop_
_entity.id
_entity.type
_entity.pdbx_description
1 polymer ?
#
loop_
_entity_poly.entity_id
_entity_poly.type
_entity_poly.pdbx_seq_one_letter_code
_entity_poly.pdbx_strand_id
1 'polypeptide(L)'
;MTDFGPVDRGYWTNNDRENAEDAATAFVNALRRLQVDFDDIGVEEPCAACNHPAHMISLGSISVAEAAQFAQRINRRLDGLGELDGSPGDGGPSGGPCRSERDSERPVAKPSSHAAPR
;
A
#
# COMPACT_ATOMS: atom_id res chain seq x y z
N MET A 1 28.75 -45.77 -22.48
CA MET A 1 27.53 -46.48 -22.04
C MET A 1 26.85 -45.55 -21.07
N THR A 2 25.68 -45.02 -21.43
CA THR A 2 24.91 -44.14 -20.55
C THR A 2 24.12 -45.03 -19.59
N ASP A 3 24.34 -44.84 -18.28
CA ASP A 3 23.65 -45.56 -17.23
C ASP A 3 22.27 -44.93 -17.01
N PHE A 4 21.20 -45.72 -17.07
CA PHE A 4 19.82 -45.31 -16.83
C PHE A 4 19.36 -45.82 -15.46
N GLY A 5 20.04 -45.38 -14.40
CA GLY A 5 19.68 -45.72 -13.03
C GLY A 5 18.24 -45.30 -12.67
N PRO A 6 17.60 -45.99 -11.71
CA PRO A 6 16.23 -45.69 -11.32
C PRO A 6 16.12 -44.31 -10.68
N VAL A 7 15.16 -43.56 -11.20
CA VAL A 7 14.71 -42.25 -10.72
C VAL A 7 14.01 -42.41 -9.36
N ASP A 8 14.48 -41.70 -8.33
CA ASP A 8 13.87 -41.71 -6.99
C ASP A 8 12.90 -40.53 -6.80
N ARG A 9 12.31 -40.41 -5.60
CA ARG A 9 11.29 -39.39 -5.33
C ARG A 9 11.85 -37.96 -5.44
N GLY A 10 13.14 -37.76 -5.15
CA GLY A 10 13.83 -36.48 -5.28
C GLY A 10 14.17 -36.07 -6.71
N TYR A 11 14.02 -36.97 -7.68
CA TYR A 11 14.17 -36.65 -9.11
C TYR A 11 13.06 -35.73 -9.62
N TRP A 12 11.88 -35.81 -9.00
CA TRP A 12 10.78 -34.91 -9.27
C TRP A 12 11.01 -33.65 -8.43
N THR A 13 11.39 -32.56 -9.09
CA THR A 13 11.58 -31.19 -8.60
C THR A 13 10.33 -30.56 -7.95
N ASN A 14 9.33 -31.36 -7.56
CA ASN A 14 8.07 -30.91 -6.98
C ASN A 14 8.24 -30.27 -5.60
N ASN A 15 9.37 -30.45 -4.90
CA ASN A 15 9.57 -29.82 -3.60
C ASN A 15 9.65 -28.29 -3.72
N ASP A 16 10.29 -27.75 -4.77
CA ASP A 16 10.44 -26.30 -4.90
C ASP A 16 9.13 -25.61 -5.27
N ARG A 17 8.30 -26.29 -6.06
CA ARG A 17 6.96 -25.83 -6.41
C ARG A 17 6.01 -25.89 -5.22
N GLU A 18 5.99 -27.01 -4.50
CA GLU A 18 5.18 -27.19 -3.29
C GLU A 18 5.54 -26.13 -2.23
N ASN A 19 6.84 -25.88 -2.01
CA ASN A 19 7.30 -24.81 -1.12
C ASN A 19 6.85 -23.41 -1.59
N ALA A 20 6.82 -23.16 -2.90
CA ALA A 20 6.34 -21.89 -3.45
C ALA A 20 4.82 -21.73 -3.29
N GLU A 21 4.05 -22.79 -3.47
CA GLU A 21 2.60 -22.84 -3.27
C GLU A 21 2.23 -22.62 -1.78
N ASP A 22 2.97 -23.22 -0.86
CA ASP A 22 2.81 -23.02 0.58
C ASP A 22 3.11 -21.56 0.99
N ALA A 23 4.22 -21.01 0.50
CA ALA A 23 4.59 -19.62 0.74
C ALA A 23 3.55 -18.65 0.15
N ALA A 24 3.08 -18.90 -1.07
CA ALA A 24 2.02 -18.14 -1.71
C ALA A 24 0.71 -18.20 -0.90
N THR A 25 0.32 -19.39 -0.43
CA THR A 25 -0.86 -19.58 0.40
C THR A 25 -0.78 -18.77 1.69
N ALA A 26 0.36 -18.83 2.39
CA ALA A 26 0.59 -18.03 3.59
C ALA A 26 0.51 -16.53 3.30
N PHE A 27 1.09 -16.08 2.18
CA PHE A 27 1.09 -14.69 1.75
C PHE A 27 -0.32 -14.18 1.42
N VAL A 28 -1.09 -14.90 0.60
CA VAL A 28 -2.49 -14.56 0.26
C VAL A 28 -3.35 -14.49 1.50
N ASN A 29 -3.21 -15.46 2.41
CA ASN A 29 -3.95 -15.45 3.67
C ASN A 29 -3.59 -14.24 4.54
N ALA A 30 -2.34 -13.79 4.54
CA ALA A 30 -1.93 -12.57 5.23
C ALA A 30 -2.56 -11.31 4.60
N LEU A 31 -2.57 -11.20 3.27
CA LEU A 31 -3.22 -10.09 2.55
C LEU A 31 -4.74 -10.04 2.83
N ARG A 32 -5.40 -11.19 2.86
CA ARG A 32 -6.84 -11.29 3.16
C ARG A 32 -7.19 -10.83 4.57
N ARG A 33 -6.30 -11.03 5.55
CA ARG A 33 -6.48 -10.45 6.91
C ARG A 33 -6.47 -8.92 6.88
N LEU A 34 -5.76 -8.33 5.91
CA LEU A 34 -5.76 -6.88 5.64
C LEU A 34 -6.90 -6.45 4.71
N GLN A 35 -7.81 -7.35 4.35
CA GLN A 35 -8.93 -7.12 3.41
C GLN A 35 -8.46 -6.70 2.02
N VAL A 36 -7.27 -7.15 1.62
CA VAL A 36 -6.72 -7.03 0.28
C VAL A 36 -6.83 -8.39 -0.39
N ASP A 37 -7.37 -8.41 -1.60
CA ASP A 37 -7.48 -9.59 -2.44
C ASP A 37 -7.12 -9.17 -3.87
N PHE A 38 -6.36 -10.01 -4.55
CA PHE A 38 -5.99 -9.78 -5.96
C PHE A 38 -6.61 -10.90 -6.78
N ASP A 39 -7.17 -10.56 -7.94
CA ASP A 39 -7.86 -11.53 -8.78
C ASP A 39 -6.89 -12.47 -9.51
N ASP A 40 -5.68 -11.97 -9.83
CA ASP A 40 -4.67 -12.67 -10.64
C ASP A 40 -3.41 -13.01 -9.84
N ILE A 41 -3.55 -13.71 -8.71
CA ILE A 41 -2.39 -14.24 -7.96
C ILE A 41 -1.94 -15.57 -8.57
N GLY A 42 -0.64 -15.69 -8.85
CA GLY A 42 -0.06 -16.90 -9.41
C GLY A 42 1.31 -17.24 -8.85
N VAL A 43 1.68 -18.52 -8.93
CA VAL A 43 3.05 -18.98 -8.80
C VAL A 43 3.61 -19.20 -10.20
N GLU A 44 4.63 -18.43 -10.55
CA GLU A 44 5.31 -18.49 -11.83
C GLU A 44 6.50 -19.44 -11.76
N GLU A 45 6.67 -20.22 -12.83
CA GLU A 45 7.77 -21.17 -12.97
C GLU A 45 9.12 -20.44 -13.09
N PRO A 46 10.23 -21.04 -12.63
CA PRO A 46 11.55 -20.46 -12.77
C PRO A 46 11.90 -20.19 -14.24
N CYS A 47 12.33 -18.97 -14.56
CA CYS A 47 12.85 -18.64 -15.89
C CYS A 47 14.38 -18.54 -15.88
N ALA A 48 15.04 -19.63 -16.29
CA ALA A 48 16.49 -19.68 -16.44
C ALA A 48 17.04 -18.66 -17.47
N ALA A 49 16.26 -18.32 -18.49
CA ALA A 49 16.63 -17.35 -19.52
C ALA A 49 16.40 -15.89 -19.10
N CYS A 50 15.54 -15.64 -18.11
CA CYS A 50 15.11 -14.31 -17.69
C CYS A 50 15.82 -13.82 -16.41
N ASN A 51 16.87 -14.52 -15.96
CA ASN A 51 17.57 -14.27 -14.69
C ASN A 51 16.71 -14.42 -13.43
N HIS A 52 15.67 -15.26 -13.49
CA HIS A 52 14.83 -15.63 -12.34
C HIS A 52 14.93 -17.15 -12.12
N PRO A 53 15.97 -17.63 -11.41
CA PRO A 53 16.23 -19.06 -11.27
C PRO A 53 15.30 -19.75 -10.27
N ALA A 54 14.39 -19.03 -9.61
CA ALA A 54 13.46 -19.56 -8.61
C ALA A 54 12.01 -19.24 -8.98
N HIS A 55 11.07 -19.97 -8.36
CA HIS A 55 9.64 -19.67 -8.48
C HIS A 55 9.34 -18.26 -7.97
N MET A 56 8.42 -17.57 -8.63
CA MET A 56 7.99 -16.23 -8.25
C MET A 56 6.51 -16.21 -7.91
N ILE A 57 6.11 -15.33 -6.99
CA ILE A 57 4.70 -15.07 -6.71
C ILE A 57 4.35 -13.77 -7.41
N SER A 58 3.44 -13.82 -8.39
CA SER A 58 2.90 -12.63 -9.04
C SER A 58 1.53 -12.29 -8.46
N LEU A 59 1.24 -10.99 -8.35
CA LEU A 59 -0.01 -10.45 -7.80
C LEU A 59 -0.92 -9.88 -8.89
N GLY A 60 -0.56 -10.14 -10.15
CA GLY A 60 -1.20 -9.54 -11.30
C GLY A 60 -0.97 -8.04 -11.38
N SER A 61 -1.82 -7.39 -12.17
CA SER A 61 -1.86 -5.94 -12.30
C SER A 61 -3.11 -5.41 -11.62
N ILE A 62 -2.97 -4.32 -10.87
CA ILE A 62 -4.10 -3.62 -10.26
C ILE A 62 -4.23 -2.23 -10.87
N SER A 63 -5.46 -1.74 -10.97
CA SER A 63 -5.71 -0.36 -11.37
C SER A 63 -5.25 0.62 -10.28
N VAL A 64 -5.05 1.88 -10.68
CA VAL A 64 -4.72 2.98 -9.75
C VAL A 64 -5.79 3.13 -8.66
N ALA A 65 -7.07 2.92 -9.03
CA ALA A 65 -8.18 3.01 -8.09
C ALA A 65 -8.15 1.88 -7.05
N GLU A 66 -7.86 0.64 -7.47
CA GLU A 66 -7.69 -0.51 -6.57
C GLU A 66 -6.50 -0.32 -5.66
N ALA A 67 -5.37 0.16 -6.19
CA ALA A 67 -4.18 0.47 -5.39
C ALA A 67 -4.49 1.47 -4.27
N ALA A 68 -5.24 2.54 -4.57
CA ALA A 68 -5.67 3.52 -3.56
C ALA A 68 -6.61 2.88 -2.51
N GLN A 69 -7.54 2.04 -2.94
CA GLN A 69 -8.44 1.33 -2.02
C GLN A 69 -7.69 0.35 -1.11
N PHE A 70 -6.76 -0.42 -1.65
CA PHE A 70 -5.94 -1.36 -0.88
C PHE A 70 -5.06 -0.64 0.12
N ALA A 71 -4.41 0.46 -0.27
CA ALA A 71 -3.63 1.28 0.64
C ALA A 71 -4.49 1.80 1.83
N GLN A 72 -5.71 2.26 1.56
CA GLN A 72 -6.63 2.69 2.63
C GLN A 72 -7.05 1.54 3.56
N ARG A 73 -7.28 0.33 3.02
CA ARG A 73 -7.65 -0.84 3.83
C ARG A 73 -6.49 -1.29 4.72
N ILE A 74 -5.28 -1.35 4.15
CA ILE A 74 -4.06 -1.72 4.87
C ILE A 74 -3.81 -0.75 6.02
N ASN A 75 -3.75 0.57 5.74
CA ASN A 75 -3.45 1.57 6.77
C ASN A 75 -4.47 1.54 7.91
N ARG A 76 -5.77 1.47 7.59
CA ARG A 76 -6.82 1.37 8.60
C ARG A 76 -6.65 0.16 9.53
N ARG A 77 -6.20 -0.98 9.00
CA ARG A 77 -5.96 -2.19 9.79
C ARG A 77 -4.71 -2.07 10.65
N LEU A 78 -3.67 -1.42 10.16
CA LEU A 78 -2.44 -1.19 10.91
C LEU A 78 -2.65 -0.15 12.03
N ASP A 79 -3.38 0.92 11.76
CA ASP A 79 -3.71 1.94 12.77
C ASP A 79 -4.49 1.34 13.95
N GLY A 80 -5.46 0.46 13.65
CA GLY A 80 -6.20 -0.27 14.69
C GLY A 80 -5.36 -1.26 15.52
N LEU A 81 -4.18 -1.65 15.04
CA LEU A 81 -3.22 -2.46 15.82
C LEU A 81 -2.31 -1.57 16.68
N GLY A 82 -1.98 -0.36 16.23
CA GLY A 82 -1.18 0.61 16.99
C GLY A 82 -1.89 1.15 18.23
N GLU A 83 -3.22 1.12 18.26
CA GLU A 83 -4.04 1.59 19.39
C GLU A 83 -4.00 0.65 20.60
N LEU A 84 -3.47 -0.58 20.46
CA LEU A 84 -3.29 -1.54 21.55
C LEU A 84 -1.91 -1.47 22.23
N ASP A 85 -0.95 -0.75 21.64
CA ASP A 85 0.44 -0.63 22.12
C ASP A 85 0.83 0.79 22.57
N GLY A 86 -0.11 1.75 22.60
CA GLY A 86 0.22 3.16 22.86
C GLY A 86 -0.84 3.94 23.62
N SER A 87 -0.47 4.39 24.81
CA SER A 87 -0.99 5.57 25.53
C SER A 87 -1.45 6.73 24.60
N PRO A 88 -2.37 7.60 25.07
CA PRO A 88 -2.90 8.72 24.29
C PRO A 88 -1.78 9.67 23.86
N GLY A 89 -1.42 9.61 22.58
CA GLY A 89 -0.54 10.57 21.92
C GLY A 89 -1.39 11.55 21.11
N ASP A 90 -1.53 12.77 21.64
CA ASP A 90 -2.02 13.95 20.92
C ASP A 90 -1.39 14.06 19.51
N GLY A 91 -2.24 13.97 18.47
CA GLY A 91 -1.78 13.92 17.08
C GLY A 91 -2.74 14.51 16.05
N GLY A 92 -3.57 15.48 16.44
CA GLY A 92 -4.08 16.58 15.60
C GLY A 92 -4.91 16.28 14.34
N PRO A 93 -6.21 16.65 14.30
CA PRO A 93 -6.88 16.96 13.05
C PRO A 93 -6.58 18.41 12.69
N SER A 94 -6.17 18.69 11.45
CA SER A 94 -6.53 19.93 10.72
C SER A 94 -5.87 19.96 9.35
N GLY A 95 -6.59 19.44 8.36
CA GLY A 95 -6.50 20.02 7.02
C GLY A 95 -6.90 21.50 7.14
N GLY A 96 -5.92 22.39 6.98
CA GLY A 96 -6.19 23.82 6.93
C GLY A 96 -6.96 24.15 5.64
N PRO A 97 -7.99 25.02 5.69
CA PRO A 97 -8.60 25.51 4.47
C PRO A 97 -7.60 26.44 3.76
N CYS A 98 -7.39 26.22 2.46
CA CYS A 98 -6.74 27.20 1.60
C CYS A 98 -7.60 28.47 1.57
N ARG A 99 -7.31 29.45 2.43
CA ARG A 99 -8.01 30.74 2.44
C ARG A 99 -7.18 31.78 1.69
N SER A 100 -7.53 31.99 0.43
CA SER A 100 -7.15 33.16 -0.34
C SER A 100 -7.97 34.36 0.17
N GLU A 101 -7.38 35.29 0.92
CA GLU A 101 -8.04 36.59 1.12
C GLU A 101 -7.03 37.71 1.45
N ARG A 102 -6.70 38.43 0.37
CA ARG A 102 -6.57 39.89 0.25
C ARG A 102 -5.87 40.66 1.37
N ASP A 103 -4.67 41.11 1.00
CA ASP A 103 -4.11 42.44 1.24
C ASP A 103 -5.22 43.48 1.56
N SER A 104 -5.22 44.00 2.78
CA SER A 104 -5.97 45.20 3.15
C SER A 104 -5.02 46.09 3.93
N GLU A 105 -4.49 47.05 3.18
CA GLU A 105 -3.58 48.08 3.61
C GLU A 105 -4.07 48.80 4.88
N ARG A 106 -3.10 48.93 5.80
CA ARG A 106 -2.90 49.89 6.88
C ARG A 106 -3.87 51.09 7.00
N PRO A 107 -4.30 51.47 8.22
CA PRO A 107 -5.01 52.72 8.45
C PRO A 107 -4.03 53.90 8.57
N VAL A 108 -4.37 55.04 7.95
CA VAL A 108 -3.77 56.35 8.27
C VAL A 108 -4.86 57.33 8.70
N ALA A 109 -4.49 58.17 9.65
CA ALA A 109 -5.32 58.83 10.63
C ALA A 109 -5.95 60.17 10.20
N LYS A 110 -7.09 60.43 10.87
CA LYS A 110 -7.59 61.67 11.50
C LYS A 110 -8.32 62.76 10.68
N PRO A 111 -9.23 63.51 11.36
CA PRO A 111 -10.32 64.25 10.75
C PRO A 111 -10.03 65.75 10.62
N SER A 112 -10.73 66.42 9.70
CA SER A 112 -10.92 67.88 9.76
C SER A 112 -12.19 68.34 9.03
N SER A 113 -13.15 68.74 9.86
CA SER A 113 -13.85 70.04 9.87
C SER A 113 -14.37 70.65 8.56
N HIS A 114 -15.71 70.76 8.48
CA HIS A 114 -16.54 71.97 8.19
C HIS A 114 -17.94 71.48 7.76
N ALA A 115 -19.03 71.76 8.52
CA ALA A 115 -19.83 73.00 8.47
C ALA A 115 -20.15 73.42 7.02
N ALA A 116 -21.36 73.62 6.52
CA ALA A 116 -22.71 73.79 7.07
C ALA A 116 -23.72 73.66 5.88
N PRO A 117 -25.04 73.87 6.05
CA PRO A 117 -26.09 73.28 5.23
C PRO A 117 -26.62 74.20 4.10
N ARG A 118 -27.36 73.60 3.15
CA ARG A 118 -28.71 74.02 2.74
C ARG A 118 -29.36 73.01 1.80
#